data_AF-A0A450U794-F1
#
_entry.id   AF-A0A450U794-F1
#
_cell.length_a   1.000
_cell.length_b   1.000
_cell.length_c   1.000
_cell.angle_alpha   90.00
_cell.angle_beta   90.00
_cell.angle_gamma   90.00
#
_symmetry.space_group_name_H-M   'P 1'
#
loop_
_entity.id
_entity.type
_entity.pdbx_description
1 polymer ?
#
loop_
_entity_poly.entity_id
_entity_poly.type
_entity_poly.pdbx_seq_one_letter_code
_entity_poly.pdbx_strand_id
1 'polypeptide(L)'
;MSKTEPTYDSDLARWADLLRDISARGLCYSKDPHDIENFHRIQAIAREMLASSTGGIDGRGQQMPWVEMLFRRPTPVIYGDGALIDGNGAVLLVQRADNHTWLLPGGALEVGENAARGVCREVREETGITCTPTSLVGVFDEPCGVACFPYHMYILTFLCRVDTPDTSDFVLPPHEISAAGWFEEDALPDALYPGVSLRIREAFKSWRGEQNAYFDGVRDVPTRLIG
;
A
#
# COMPACT_ATOMS: atom_id res chain seq x y z
N MET A 1 19.01 24.02 -23.16
CA MET A 1 19.24 23.66 -21.75
C MET A 1 18.45 22.41 -21.49
N SER A 2 19.13 21.26 -21.44
CA SER A 2 18.50 19.97 -21.10
C SER A 2 18.03 20.05 -19.65
N LYS A 3 16.73 19.87 -19.40
CA LYS A 3 16.24 19.61 -18.05
C LYS A 3 16.74 18.22 -17.69
N THR A 4 17.79 18.12 -16.89
CA THR A 4 18.13 16.88 -16.22
C THR A 4 16.91 16.45 -15.42
N GLU A 5 16.27 15.35 -15.82
CA GLU A 5 15.28 14.69 -15.00
C GLU A 5 15.91 14.39 -13.63
N PRO A 6 15.20 14.61 -12.51
CA PRO A 6 15.72 14.23 -11.20
C PRO A 6 15.86 12.71 -11.16
N THR A 7 17.08 12.22 -11.43
CA THR A 7 17.41 10.82 -11.23
C THR A 7 17.60 10.56 -9.74
N TYR A 8 17.11 9.42 -9.26
CA TYR A 8 17.48 8.83 -7.96
C TYR A 8 18.96 8.38 -7.96
N ASP A 9 19.87 9.20 -8.48
CA ASP A 9 21.27 8.81 -8.77
C ASP A 9 22.18 8.82 -7.55
N SER A 10 21.64 9.09 -6.35
CA SER A 10 22.38 8.93 -5.10
C SER A 10 21.57 8.17 -4.08
N ASP A 11 22.23 7.23 -3.42
CA ASP A 11 21.70 6.55 -2.23
C ASP A 11 21.22 7.55 -1.17
N LEU A 12 21.82 8.74 -1.11
CA LEU A 12 21.41 9.82 -0.22
C LEU A 12 19.97 10.29 -0.47
N ALA A 13 19.56 10.51 -1.73
CA ALA A 13 18.20 10.93 -2.06
C ALA A 13 17.18 9.84 -1.68
N ARG A 14 17.52 8.58 -1.96
CA ARG A 14 16.70 7.42 -1.64
C ARG A 14 16.53 7.23 -0.14
N TRP A 15 17.61 7.30 0.63
CA TRP A 15 17.55 7.22 2.11
C TRP A 15 16.74 8.37 2.70
N ALA A 16 16.89 9.57 2.16
CA ALA A 16 16.13 10.71 2.61
C ALA A 16 14.62 10.53 2.37
N ASP A 17 14.23 9.98 1.21
CA ASP A 17 12.83 9.71 0.92
C ASP A 17 12.24 8.60 1.82
N LEU A 18 13.03 7.57 2.12
CA LEU A 18 12.67 6.53 3.09
C LEU A 18 12.50 7.10 4.51
N LEU A 19 13.42 7.95 4.96
CA LEU A 19 13.32 8.62 6.27
C LEU A 19 12.09 9.53 6.34
N ARG A 20 11.77 10.23 5.25
CA ARG A 20 10.54 11.03 5.13
C ARG A 20 9.29 10.16 5.30
N ASP A 21 9.22 9.03 4.62
CA ASP A 21 8.08 8.10 4.70
C ASP A 21 7.90 7.53 6.12
N ILE A 22 8.97 6.94 6.68
CA ILE A 22 8.94 6.31 8.02
C ILE A 22 8.51 7.33 9.07
N SER A 23 9.07 8.54 9.03
CA SER A 23 8.70 9.58 9.99
C SER A 23 7.29 10.13 9.79
N ALA A 24 6.80 10.22 8.54
CA ALA A 24 5.41 10.59 8.27
C ALA A 24 4.43 9.55 8.83
N ARG A 25 4.72 8.24 8.69
CA ARG A 25 3.93 7.16 9.31
C ARG A 25 4.02 7.20 10.83
N GLY A 26 5.21 7.45 11.39
CA GLY A 26 5.40 7.63 12.82
C GLY A 26 4.54 8.76 13.40
N LEU A 27 4.50 9.92 12.75
CA LEU A 27 3.64 11.06 13.13
C LEU A 27 2.15 10.75 13.00
N CYS A 28 1.79 9.85 12.09
CA CYS A 28 0.42 9.41 11.90
C CYS A 28 -0.08 8.57 13.10
N TYR A 29 0.71 7.60 13.56
CA TYR A 29 0.24 6.66 14.58
C TYR A 29 0.66 6.98 16.01
N SER A 30 1.76 7.73 16.21
CA SER A 30 2.26 8.00 17.56
C SER A 30 1.39 8.98 18.32
N LYS A 31 1.20 8.69 19.61
CA LYS A 31 0.56 9.58 20.60
C LYS A 31 1.55 10.11 21.62
N ASP A 32 2.80 9.63 21.60
CA ASP A 32 3.83 10.03 22.55
C ASP A 32 4.49 11.35 22.10
N PRO A 33 4.52 12.39 22.93
CA PRO A 33 5.10 13.68 22.54
C PRO A 33 6.59 13.63 22.17
N HIS A 34 7.38 12.75 22.81
CA HIS A 34 8.80 12.63 22.52
C HIS A 34 9.03 11.94 21.18
N ASP A 35 8.26 10.89 20.88
CA ASP A 35 8.30 10.24 19.57
C ASP A 35 7.86 11.20 18.45
N ILE A 36 6.80 11.97 18.67
CA ILE A 36 6.35 13.00 17.72
C ILE A 36 7.45 14.02 17.45
N GLU A 37 8.14 14.52 18.48
CA GLU A 37 9.29 15.42 18.31
C GLU A 37 10.42 14.75 17.51
N ASN A 38 10.73 13.50 17.82
CA ASN A 38 11.76 12.73 17.11
C ASN A 38 11.42 12.55 15.63
N PHE A 39 10.17 12.22 15.28
CA PHE A 39 9.76 12.09 13.89
C PHE A 39 9.82 13.42 13.14
N HIS A 40 9.46 14.54 13.77
CA HIS A 40 9.65 15.85 13.17
C HIS A 40 11.14 16.18 12.92
N ARG A 41 12.03 15.79 13.84
CA ARG A 41 13.49 15.94 13.64
C ARG A 41 13.99 15.08 12.48
N ILE A 42 13.49 13.85 12.33
CA ILE A 42 13.81 12.98 11.20
C ILE A 42 13.35 13.61 9.88
N GLN A 43 12.15 14.19 9.82
CA GLN A 43 11.67 14.88 8.62
C GLN A 43 12.54 16.09 8.24
N ALA A 44 13.01 16.86 9.22
CA ALA A 44 13.89 17.99 8.97
C ALA A 44 15.22 17.53 8.36
N ILE A 45 15.83 16.47 8.90
CA ILE A 45 17.07 15.88 8.39
C ILE A 45 16.85 15.32 6.98
N ALA A 46 15.78 14.58 6.74
CA ALA A 46 15.43 14.05 5.43
C ALA A 46 15.29 15.17 4.37
N ARG A 47 14.69 16.31 4.75
CA ARG A 47 14.56 17.47 3.87
C ARG A 47 15.92 18.04 3.47
N GLU A 48 16.84 18.18 4.43
CA GLU A 48 18.21 18.65 4.17
C GLU A 48 19.00 17.68 3.29
N MET A 49 18.84 16.37 3.51
CA MET A 49 19.46 15.33 2.69
C MET A 49 18.98 15.40 1.23
N LEU A 50 17.65 15.53 1.00
CA LEU A 50 17.07 15.68 -0.34
C LEU A 50 17.55 16.94 -1.06
N ALA A 51 17.62 18.06 -0.34
CA ALA A 51 18.15 19.33 -0.87
C ALA A 51 19.62 19.18 -1.28
N SER A 52 20.41 18.45 -0.50
CA SER A 52 21.84 18.22 -0.79
C SER A 52 22.06 17.24 -1.93
N SER A 53 21.23 16.21 -2.06
CA SER A 53 21.42 15.09 -3.01
C SER A 53 21.04 15.41 -4.45
N THR A 54 20.10 16.35 -4.66
CA THR A 54 19.53 16.65 -5.98
C THR A 54 20.16 17.88 -6.65
N GLY A 55 21.23 18.44 -6.07
CA GLY A 55 21.63 19.83 -6.37
C GLY A 55 20.51 20.81 -5.98
N GLY A 56 19.68 20.42 -5.02
CA GLY A 56 18.45 21.06 -4.58
C GLY A 56 18.64 22.31 -3.73
N ILE A 57 19.85 22.85 -3.76
CA ILE A 57 20.20 24.19 -3.33
C ILE A 57 20.46 24.96 -4.63
N ASP A 58 19.61 25.93 -4.96
CA ASP A 58 19.89 26.78 -6.13
C ASP A 58 21.25 27.49 -5.93
N GLY A 59 21.82 28.09 -6.99
CA GLY A 59 23.10 28.80 -6.89
C GLY A 59 23.13 29.96 -5.87
N ARG A 60 22.05 30.19 -5.11
CA ARG A 60 21.87 31.19 -4.06
C ARG A 60 21.64 30.61 -2.67
N GLY A 61 21.71 29.29 -2.47
CA GLY A 61 21.56 28.70 -1.14
C GLY A 61 20.11 28.36 -0.74
N GLN A 62 19.13 28.47 -1.65
CA GLN A 62 17.72 28.19 -1.32
C GLN A 62 17.31 26.77 -1.69
N GLN A 63 16.50 26.15 -0.81
CA GLN A 63 15.86 24.86 -1.07
C GLN A 63 14.97 24.93 -2.31
N MET A 64 15.07 23.92 -3.16
CA MET A 64 14.28 23.86 -4.39
C MET A 64 12.79 23.65 -4.12
N PRO A 65 11.89 24.32 -4.87
CA PRO A 65 10.44 24.32 -4.62
C PRO A 65 9.76 22.94 -4.60
N TRP A 66 10.30 21.94 -5.31
CA TRP A 66 9.70 20.59 -5.33
C TRP A 66 9.94 19.80 -4.04
N VAL A 67 11.02 20.08 -3.29
CA VAL A 67 11.26 19.45 -1.99
C VAL A 67 10.12 19.83 -1.04
N GLU A 68 9.73 21.11 -1.01
CA GLU A 68 8.55 21.56 -0.27
C GLU A 68 7.26 20.88 -0.72
N MET A 69 7.08 20.65 -2.04
CA MET A 69 5.89 19.97 -2.55
C MET A 69 5.78 18.52 -2.07
N LEU A 70 6.89 17.79 -1.98
CA LEU A 70 6.91 16.39 -1.51
C LEU A 70 6.43 16.23 -0.07
N PHE A 71 6.65 17.24 0.78
CA PHE A 71 6.22 17.22 2.17
C PHE A 71 4.82 17.84 2.39
N ARG A 72 4.28 18.57 1.41
CA ARG A 72 3.05 19.37 1.59
C ARG A 72 1.84 18.91 0.78
N ARG A 73 2.02 18.06 -0.23
CA ARG A 73 0.90 17.59 -1.07
C ARG A 73 0.37 16.25 -0.56
N PRO A 74 -0.80 16.22 0.09
CA PRO A 74 -1.45 14.96 0.37
C PRO A 74 -1.93 14.33 -0.94
N THR A 75 -1.58 13.07 -1.16
CA THR A 75 -2.19 12.21 -2.18
C THR A 75 -3.04 11.16 -1.47
N PRO A 76 -4.00 10.52 -2.15
CA PRO A 76 -4.60 9.29 -1.64
C PRO A 76 -3.50 8.28 -1.29
N VAL A 77 -3.73 7.50 -0.23
CA VAL A 77 -2.80 6.42 0.13
C VAL A 77 -2.97 5.28 -0.87
N ILE A 78 -1.88 4.59 -1.17
CA ILE A 78 -1.92 3.41 -2.02
C ILE A 78 -1.79 2.16 -1.13
N TYR A 79 -2.75 1.26 -1.28
CA TYR A 79 -2.74 -0.07 -0.71
C TYR A 79 -2.58 -1.11 -1.81
N GLY A 80 -2.10 -2.29 -1.46
CA GLY A 80 -2.02 -3.42 -2.37
C GLY A 80 -2.51 -4.70 -1.71
N ASP A 81 -3.29 -5.48 -2.46
CA ASP A 81 -3.78 -6.79 -2.05
C ASP A 81 -3.17 -7.90 -2.92
N GLY A 82 -2.91 -9.05 -2.30
CA GLY A 82 -2.64 -10.30 -2.99
C GLY A 82 -3.88 -11.19 -3.01
N ALA A 83 -4.47 -11.39 -4.18
CA ALA A 83 -5.46 -12.44 -4.39
C ALA A 83 -4.74 -13.74 -4.80
N LEU A 84 -4.58 -14.67 -3.86
CA LEU A 84 -4.02 -15.99 -4.11
C LEU A 84 -5.18 -16.97 -4.21
N ILE A 85 -5.35 -17.60 -5.38
CA ILE A 85 -6.34 -18.66 -5.60
C ILE A 85 -5.57 -19.94 -5.90
N ASP A 86 -5.79 -20.97 -5.09
CA ASP A 86 -5.10 -22.25 -5.21
C ASP A 86 -5.64 -23.11 -6.38
N GLY A 87 -5.04 -24.28 -6.58
CA GLY A 87 -5.48 -25.21 -7.63
C GLY A 87 -6.88 -25.79 -7.44
N ASN A 88 -7.45 -25.68 -6.23
CA ASN A 88 -8.79 -26.15 -5.90
C ASN A 88 -9.85 -25.04 -6.09
N GLY A 89 -9.44 -23.81 -6.42
CA GLY A 89 -10.35 -22.68 -6.56
C GLY A 89 -10.70 -22.03 -5.22
N ALA A 90 -9.88 -22.21 -4.18
CA ALA A 90 -10.05 -21.51 -2.91
C ALA A 90 -9.14 -20.27 -2.86
N VAL A 91 -9.67 -19.14 -2.37
CA VAL A 91 -8.94 -17.89 -2.18
C VAL A 91 -8.39 -17.78 -0.76
N LEU A 92 -7.15 -17.31 -0.62
CA LEU A 92 -6.55 -17.01 0.67
C LEU A 92 -7.15 -15.73 1.25
N LEU A 93 -7.68 -15.82 2.48
CA LEU A 93 -8.11 -14.68 3.26
C LEU A 93 -7.40 -14.67 4.62
N VAL A 94 -7.19 -13.47 5.15
CA VAL A 94 -6.72 -13.22 6.52
C VAL A 94 -7.83 -12.55 7.32
N GLN A 95 -7.83 -12.76 8.63
CA GLN A 95 -8.78 -12.17 9.56
C GLN A 95 -8.09 -11.14 10.44
N ARG A 96 -8.59 -9.91 10.46
CA ARG A 96 -8.06 -8.86 11.34
C ARG A 96 -8.28 -9.20 12.80
N ALA A 97 -7.28 -8.92 13.64
CA ALA A 97 -7.35 -9.14 15.07
C ALA A 97 -8.29 -8.16 15.81
N ASP A 98 -8.52 -6.96 15.27
CA ASP A 98 -9.24 -5.89 15.96
C ASP A 98 -10.77 -5.97 15.83
N ASN A 99 -11.27 -6.37 14.66
CA ASN A 99 -12.70 -6.38 14.34
C ASN A 99 -13.18 -7.73 13.78
N HIS A 100 -12.29 -8.72 13.67
CA HIS A 100 -12.56 -10.08 13.22
C HIS A 100 -13.16 -10.17 11.80
N THR A 101 -12.96 -9.15 10.97
CA THR A 101 -13.35 -9.19 9.57
C THR A 101 -12.28 -9.85 8.70
N TRP A 102 -12.72 -10.54 7.65
CA TRP A 102 -11.89 -11.24 6.69
C TRP A 102 -11.65 -10.38 5.45
N LEU A 103 -10.43 -10.43 4.92
CA LEU A 103 -10.01 -9.71 3.73
C LEU A 103 -8.90 -10.45 2.98
N LEU A 104 -8.59 -9.99 1.77
CA LEU A 104 -7.38 -10.40 1.06
C LEU A 104 -6.15 -9.94 1.86
N PRO A 105 -5.07 -10.74 1.94
CA PRO A 105 -3.83 -10.29 2.56
C PRO A 105 -3.26 -9.09 1.79
N GLY A 106 -2.84 -8.06 2.53
CA GLY A 106 -2.50 -6.78 1.92
C GLY A 106 -2.41 -5.63 2.91
N GLY A 107 -1.83 -4.53 2.43
CA GLY A 107 -1.52 -3.39 3.29
C GLY A 107 -1.05 -2.17 2.52
N ALA A 108 -0.59 -1.16 3.26
CA ALA A 108 -0.09 0.08 2.68
C ALA A 108 1.22 -0.18 1.92
N LEU A 109 1.32 0.36 0.71
CA LEU A 109 2.55 0.28 -0.07
C LEU A 109 3.55 1.33 0.42
N GLU A 110 4.80 0.93 0.61
CA GLU A 110 5.83 1.80 1.16
C GLU A 110 6.65 2.51 0.09
N VAL A 111 7.27 3.63 0.47
CA VAL A 111 8.24 4.32 -0.40
C VAL A 111 9.46 3.43 -0.63
N GLY A 112 9.97 3.43 -1.86
CA GLY A 112 11.18 2.69 -2.23
C GLY A 112 10.95 1.23 -2.65
N GLU A 113 9.71 0.75 -2.60
CA GLU A 113 9.28 -0.49 -3.25
C GLU A 113 8.42 -0.23 -4.48
N ASN A 114 8.36 -1.21 -5.39
CA ASN A 114 7.33 -1.22 -6.42
C ASN A 114 6.08 -1.95 -5.89
N ALA A 115 4.92 -1.73 -6.51
CA ALA A 115 3.66 -2.27 -6.00
C ALA A 115 3.64 -3.80 -5.88
N ALA A 116 4.23 -4.51 -6.86
CA ALA A 116 4.35 -5.96 -6.82
C ALA A 116 5.15 -6.44 -5.59
N ARG A 117 6.27 -5.77 -5.29
CA ARG A 117 7.10 -6.08 -4.12
C ARG A 117 6.36 -5.80 -2.81
N GLY A 118 5.63 -4.70 -2.70
CA GLY A 118 4.85 -4.38 -1.50
C GLY A 118 3.78 -5.43 -1.23
N VAL A 119 3.03 -5.84 -2.25
CA VAL A 119 2.03 -6.92 -2.12
C VAL A 119 2.69 -8.24 -1.68
N CYS A 120 3.80 -8.64 -2.29
CA CYS A 120 4.54 -9.84 -1.85
C CYS A 120 5.02 -9.74 -0.40
N ARG A 121 5.44 -8.55 0.04
CA ARG A 121 5.89 -8.30 1.42
C ARG A 121 4.74 -8.49 2.39
N GLU A 122 3.60 -7.83 2.15
CA GLU A 122 2.39 -7.90 2.98
C GLU A 122 1.89 -9.34 3.10
N VAL A 123 1.72 -10.06 1.98
CA VAL A 123 1.26 -11.47 1.99
C VAL A 123 2.16 -12.34 2.86
N ARG A 124 3.48 -12.15 2.75
CA ARG A 124 4.47 -12.91 3.53
C ARG A 124 4.46 -12.52 5.01
N GLU A 125 4.32 -11.24 5.33
CA GLU A 125 4.28 -10.73 6.70
C GLU A 125 3.02 -11.20 7.44
N GLU A 126 1.87 -11.24 6.76
CA GLU A 126 0.59 -11.61 7.35
C GLU A 126 0.34 -13.12 7.40
N THR A 127 0.90 -13.90 6.46
CA THR A 127 0.56 -15.32 6.32
C THR A 127 1.77 -16.26 6.32
N GLY A 128 2.97 -15.74 6.10
CA GLY A 128 4.19 -16.54 5.86
C GLY A 128 4.32 -17.05 4.42
N ILE A 129 3.31 -16.88 3.56
CA ILE A 129 3.32 -17.39 2.18
C ILE A 129 4.13 -16.47 1.27
N THR A 130 4.95 -17.05 0.41
CA THR A 130 5.60 -16.33 -0.69
C THR A 130 4.80 -16.50 -1.98
N CYS A 131 4.62 -15.41 -2.71
CA CYS A 131 3.88 -15.43 -3.97
C CYS A 131 4.48 -14.51 -5.02
N THR A 132 4.11 -14.78 -6.28
CA THR A 132 4.47 -13.96 -7.44
C THR A 132 3.21 -13.38 -8.08
N PRO A 133 3.08 -12.04 -8.19
CA PRO A 133 2.01 -11.39 -8.93
C PRO A 133 2.05 -11.77 -10.41
N THR A 134 0.90 -12.15 -10.97
CA THR A 134 0.76 -12.61 -12.37
C THR A 134 -0.04 -11.63 -13.22
N SER A 135 -1.01 -10.93 -12.63
CA SER A 135 -1.80 -9.90 -13.31
C SER A 135 -2.39 -8.90 -12.32
N LEU A 136 -2.79 -7.73 -12.82
CA LEU A 136 -3.59 -6.77 -12.06
C LEU A 136 -5.08 -7.17 -12.17
N VAL A 137 -5.71 -7.44 -11.03
CA VAL A 137 -7.15 -7.70 -10.94
C VAL A 137 -7.92 -6.40 -11.12
N GLY A 138 -7.45 -5.30 -10.52
CA GLY A 138 -8.09 -4.00 -10.66
C GLY A 138 -7.49 -2.91 -9.79
N VAL A 139 -8.00 -1.70 -10.01
CA VAL A 139 -7.77 -0.53 -9.16
C VAL A 139 -9.10 -0.14 -8.53
N PHE A 140 -9.12 -0.05 -7.21
CA PHE A 140 -10.33 0.21 -6.42
C PHE A 140 -10.16 1.48 -5.58
N ASP A 141 -11.16 2.36 -5.61
CA ASP A 141 -11.31 3.55 -4.79
C ASP A 141 -12.18 3.23 -3.57
N GLU A 142 -11.57 3.26 -2.38
CA GLU A 142 -12.25 3.05 -1.12
C GLU A 142 -12.05 4.24 -0.15
N PRO A 143 -13.08 4.58 0.66
CA PRO A 143 -12.90 5.54 1.74
C PRO A 143 -11.95 4.97 2.79
N CYS A 144 -10.86 5.69 3.05
CA CYS A 144 -9.86 5.24 4.02
C CYS A 144 -10.34 5.59 5.44
N GLY A 145 -10.54 4.58 6.29
CA GLY A 145 -10.98 4.74 7.68
C GLY A 145 -9.84 4.86 8.71
N VAL A 146 -8.61 5.11 8.24
CA VAL A 146 -7.39 5.09 9.08
C VAL A 146 -7.09 6.50 9.59
N ALA A 147 -6.61 6.59 10.83
CA ALA A 147 -6.52 7.81 11.66
C ALA A 147 -5.95 9.09 10.97
N CYS A 148 -5.09 8.94 9.97
CA CYS A 148 -4.33 10.04 9.35
C CYS A 148 -4.68 10.24 7.88
N PHE A 149 -5.43 9.29 7.31
CA PHE A 149 -5.91 9.33 5.94
C PHE A 149 -7.42 9.08 5.94
N PRO A 150 -8.22 9.98 6.51
CA PRO A 150 -9.61 9.65 6.86
C PRO A 150 -10.59 9.59 5.69
N TYR A 151 -10.13 9.67 4.42
CA TYR A 151 -11.04 9.91 3.31
C TYR A 151 -10.83 9.12 2.02
N HIS A 152 -9.60 8.77 1.60
CA HIS A 152 -9.39 8.25 0.24
C HIS A 152 -8.13 7.37 0.12
N MET A 153 -8.30 6.15 -0.37
CA MET A 153 -7.22 5.26 -0.77
C MET A 153 -7.49 4.61 -2.12
N TYR A 154 -6.42 4.36 -2.87
CA TYR A 154 -6.44 3.45 -4.01
C TYR A 154 -5.91 2.09 -3.58
N ILE A 155 -6.63 1.03 -3.90
CA ILE A 155 -6.23 -0.35 -3.66
C ILE A 155 -5.90 -1.01 -4.99
N LEU A 156 -4.66 -1.49 -5.12
CA LEU A 156 -4.20 -2.25 -6.26
C LEU A 156 -4.27 -3.74 -5.92
N THR A 157 -5.25 -4.46 -6.47
CA THR A 157 -5.37 -5.90 -6.22
C THR A 157 -4.65 -6.67 -7.31
N PHE A 158 -3.72 -7.55 -6.94
CA PHE A 158 -2.98 -8.41 -7.86
C PHE A 158 -3.44 -9.86 -7.73
N LEU A 159 -3.59 -10.55 -8.86
CA LEU A 159 -3.69 -12.00 -8.84
C LEU A 159 -2.27 -12.54 -8.62
N CYS A 160 -2.13 -13.43 -7.65
CA CYS A 160 -0.84 -13.93 -7.21
C CYS A 160 -0.80 -15.46 -7.31
N ARG A 161 0.30 -15.98 -7.83
CA ARG A 161 0.61 -17.41 -7.80
C ARG A 161 1.38 -17.72 -6.51
N VAL A 162 0.97 -18.74 -5.77
CA VAL A 162 1.71 -19.27 -4.63
C VAL A 162 3.03 -19.88 -5.12
N ASP A 163 4.15 -19.52 -4.50
CA ASP A 163 5.47 -20.06 -4.86
C ASP A 163 5.89 -21.25 -3.97
N THR A 164 5.30 -21.39 -2.79
CA THR A 164 5.55 -22.51 -1.86
C THR A 164 4.51 -23.63 -1.99
N PRO A 165 4.94 -24.91 -2.03
CA PRO A 165 4.00 -26.03 -2.16
C PRO A 165 3.21 -26.34 -0.88
N ASP A 166 3.70 -25.91 0.28
CA ASP A 166 2.98 -26.03 1.55
C ASP A 166 2.33 -24.69 1.92
N THR A 167 1.02 -24.73 2.10
CA THR A 167 0.17 -23.59 2.48
C THR A 167 -0.72 -23.91 3.67
N SER A 168 -0.37 -24.98 4.41
CA SER A 168 -1.15 -25.46 5.55
C SER A 168 -0.73 -24.84 6.88
N ASP A 169 0.54 -24.41 6.99
CA ASP A 169 1.09 -23.76 8.19
C ASP A 169 1.27 -22.25 7.97
N PHE A 170 0.33 -21.47 8.49
CA PHE A 170 0.41 -20.01 8.47
C PHE A 170 1.30 -19.47 9.61
N VAL A 171 2.09 -18.44 9.30
CA VAL A 171 2.86 -17.67 10.29
C VAL A 171 2.22 -16.29 10.41
N LEU A 172 1.39 -16.11 11.44
CA LEU A 172 0.56 -14.92 11.61
C LEU A 172 1.19 -13.93 12.61
N PRO A 173 1.13 -12.61 12.34
CA PRO A 173 1.40 -11.58 13.34
C PRO A 173 0.16 -11.39 14.24
N PRO A 174 0.09 -11.97 15.46
CA PRO A 174 -1.16 -12.14 16.20
C PRO A 174 -1.82 -10.83 16.67
N HIS A 175 -1.08 -9.72 16.64
CA HIS A 175 -1.58 -8.39 17.00
C HIS A 175 -2.30 -7.70 15.83
N GLU A 176 -2.08 -8.15 14.59
CA GLU A 176 -2.68 -7.61 13.38
C GLU A 176 -3.66 -8.62 12.76
N ILE A 177 -3.26 -9.90 12.71
CA ILE A 177 -4.00 -10.98 12.07
C ILE A 177 -4.26 -12.12 13.07
N SER A 178 -5.54 -12.43 13.30
CA SER A 178 -5.96 -13.48 14.24
C SER A 178 -6.12 -14.85 13.61
N ALA A 179 -6.35 -14.92 12.29
CA ALA A 179 -6.53 -16.17 11.56
C ALA A 179 -6.21 -15.98 10.07
N ALA A 180 -5.94 -17.08 9.38
CA ALA A 180 -5.88 -17.15 7.92
C ALA A 180 -6.51 -18.45 7.44
N GLY A 181 -7.02 -18.47 6.21
CA GLY A 181 -7.69 -19.64 5.65
C GLY A 181 -7.94 -19.55 4.15
N TRP A 182 -8.17 -20.72 3.56
CA TRP A 182 -8.55 -20.87 2.16
C TRP A 182 -10.07 -21.05 2.06
N PHE A 183 -10.73 -20.27 1.21
CA PHE A 183 -12.20 -20.25 1.10
C PHE A 183 -12.64 -20.36 -0.37
N GLU A 184 -13.61 -21.22 -0.65
CA GLU A 184 -14.19 -21.35 -1.99
C GLU A 184 -15.06 -20.12 -2.34
N GLU A 185 -15.24 -19.83 -3.63
CA GLU A 185 -15.99 -18.64 -4.10
C GLU A 185 -17.44 -18.61 -3.59
N ASP A 186 -18.06 -19.77 -3.38
CA ASP A 186 -19.42 -19.94 -2.88
C ASP A 186 -19.49 -20.27 -1.38
N ALA A 187 -18.35 -20.36 -0.70
CA ALA A 187 -18.23 -20.67 0.73
C ALA A 187 -17.36 -19.63 1.49
N LEU A 188 -17.49 -18.35 1.12
CA LEU A 188 -16.81 -17.24 1.80
C LEU A 188 -17.33 -17.06 3.24
N PRO A 189 -16.49 -16.57 4.18
CA PRO A 189 -16.91 -16.30 5.55
C PRO A 189 -17.92 -15.15 5.62
N ASP A 190 -18.84 -15.18 6.59
CA ASP A 190 -19.90 -14.18 6.72
C ASP A 190 -19.37 -12.75 6.99
N ALA A 191 -18.29 -12.63 7.76
CA ALA A 191 -17.76 -11.36 8.24
C ALA A 191 -16.67 -10.78 7.32
N LEU A 192 -17.01 -10.45 6.07
CA LEU A 192 -16.08 -9.80 5.14
C LEU A 192 -15.90 -8.30 5.45
N TYR A 193 -14.67 -7.80 5.30
CA TYR A 193 -14.40 -6.35 5.35
C TYR A 193 -15.16 -5.63 4.21
N PRO A 194 -15.74 -4.44 4.43
CA PRO A 194 -16.46 -3.71 3.38
C PRO A 194 -15.63 -3.54 2.10
N GLY A 195 -16.22 -3.78 0.94
CA GLY A 195 -15.57 -3.66 -0.37
C GLY A 195 -14.79 -4.91 -0.83
N VAL A 196 -14.34 -5.77 0.08
CA VAL A 196 -13.52 -6.94 -0.30
C VAL A 196 -14.29 -7.99 -1.12
N SER A 197 -15.60 -8.08 -0.96
CA SER A 197 -16.43 -9.02 -1.72
C SER A 197 -16.41 -8.73 -3.22
N LEU A 198 -16.30 -7.45 -3.61
CA LEU A 198 -16.10 -7.06 -5.00
C LEU A 198 -14.72 -7.50 -5.47
N ARG A 199 -13.66 -7.19 -4.72
CA ARG A 199 -12.27 -7.56 -5.05
C ARG A 199 -12.10 -9.08 -5.23
N ILE A 200 -12.68 -9.88 -4.33
CA ILE A 200 -12.67 -11.35 -4.42
C ILE A 200 -13.37 -11.83 -5.71
N ARG A 201 -14.56 -11.31 -5.99
CA ARG A 201 -15.30 -11.66 -7.22
C ARG A 201 -14.51 -11.32 -8.48
N GLU A 202 -13.92 -10.13 -8.54
CA GLU A 202 -13.11 -9.71 -9.69
C GLU A 202 -11.83 -10.55 -9.79
N ALA A 203 -11.23 -10.96 -8.68
CA ALA A 203 -10.08 -11.87 -8.68
C ALA A 203 -10.42 -13.24 -9.26
N PHE A 204 -11.57 -13.83 -8.90
CA PHE A 204 -12.04 -15.09 -9.45
C PHE A 204 -12.30 -15.02 -10.96
N LYS A 205 -12.92 -13.93 -11.46
CA LYS A 205 -13.07 -13.70 -12.91
C LYS A 205 -11.72 -13.57 -13.61
N SER A 206 -10.78 -12.81 -13.03
CA SER A 206 -9.43 -12.65 -13.58
C SER A 206 -8.68 -13.99 -13.59
N TRP A 207 -8.82 -14.82 -12.56
CA TRP A 207 -8.23 -16.15 -12.48
C TRP A 207 -8.77 -17.12 -13.55
N ARG A 208 -10.08 -17.05 -13.85
CA ARG A 208 -10.70 -17.78 -14.98
C ARG A 208 -10.36 -17.21 -16.36
N GLY A 209 -9.66 -16.08 -16.43
CA GLY A 209 -9.33 -15.39 -17.69
C GLY A 209 -10.54 -14.71 -18.34
N GLU A 210 -11.59 -14.41 -17.57
CA GLU A 210 -12.86 -13.90 -18.07
C GLU A 210 -12.86 -12.38 -18.28
N GLN A 211 -11.87 -11.66 -17.75
CA GLN A 211 -11.84 -10.20 -17.80
C GLN A 211 -10.45 -9.57 -17.76
N ASN A 212 -10.40 -8.32 -18.21
CA ASN A 212 -9.29 -7.40 -17.96
C ASN A 212 -9.41 -6.78 -16.55
N ALA A 213 -8.41 -5.97 -16.17
CA ALA A 213 -8.41 -5.27 -14.89
C ALA A 213 -9.71 -4.46 -14.67
N TYR A 214 -10.28 -4.55 -13.47
CA TYR A 214 -11.40 -3.76 -13.01
C TYR A 214 -10.98 -2.30 -12.77
N PHE A 215 -11.89 -1.37 -13.04
CA PHE A 215 -11.78 0.04 -12.70
C PHE A 215 -13.11 0.54 -12.14
N ASP A 216 -13.07 1.41 -11.13
CA ASP A 216 -14.25 2.12 -10.68
C ASP A 216 -14.91 2.91 -11.81
N GLY A 217 -16.24 3.02 -11.72
CA GLY A 217 -16.99 3.93 -12.59
C GLY A 217 -16.60 5.40 -12.33
N VAL A 218 -16.59 6.21 -13.39
CA VAL A 218 -16.33 7.65 -13.27
C VAL A 218 -17.39 8.29 -12.37
N ARG A 219 -16.95 8.89 -11.26
CA ARG A 219 -17.81 9.63 -10.33
C ARG A 219 -17.76 11.12 -10.67
N ASP A 220 -18.92 11.76 -10.76
CA ASP A 220 -18.99 13.22 -10.87
C ASP A 220 -18.53 13.84 -9.55
N VAL A 221 -17.38 14.53 -9.57
CA VAL A 221 -16.93 15.32 -8.43
C VAL A 221 -17.66 16.67 -8.49
N PRO A 222 -18.33 17.11 -7.40
CA PRO A 222 -19.03 18.38 -7.40
C PRO A 222 -18.10 19.52 -7.83
N THR A 223 -18.47 20.24 -8.89
CA THR A 223 -17.70 21.33 -9.51
C THR A 223 -17.36 22.48 -8.54
N ARG A 224 -18.02 22.55 -7.38
CA ARG A 224 -17.72 23.53 -6.32
C ARG A 224 -16.39 23.27 -5.59
N LEU A 225 -15.76 22.11 -5.80
CA LEU A 225 -14.51 21.71 -5.12
C LEU A 225 -13.31 21.60 -6.07
N ILE A 226 -13.51 21.71 -7.38
CA ILE A 226 -12.45 21.71 -8.39
C ILE A 226 -12.43 23.10 -9.01
N GLY A 227 -11.67 24.01 -8.37
CA GLY A 227 -11.36 25.34 -8.87
C GLY A 227 -10.03 25.36 -9.61
#